data_AF-Q5BXF9-F1
#
_entry.id   AF-Q5BXF9-F1
#
_cell.length_a   1.000
_cell.length_b   1.000
_cell.length_c   1.000
_cell.angle_alpha   90.00
_cell.angle_beta   90.00
_cell.angle_gamma   90.00
#
_symmetry.space_group_name_H-M   'P 1'
#
loop_
_entity.id
_entity.type
_entity.pdbx_description
1 polymer ?
#
loop_
_entity_poly.entity_id
_entity_poly.type
_entity_poly.pdbx_seq_one_letter_code
_entity_poly.pdbx_strand_id
1 'polypeptide(L)'
;MQYTNKLKMELWKCIEKNLSWFDLSPEVRMQLNDDPKKYDEQILLHSFRNQLRYSGNIIQSVIKREKKYYEKLVDYGRQHYLLYPYHLQDKIVRGLQITQFVYYRRMIIDLISTEKSYDLSPNFTCADCLRLLGISKNQYIDLANT
;
A
#
# COMPACT_ATOMS: atom_id res chain seq x y z
N MET A 1 -12.12 -20.69 -11.59
CA MET A 1 -11.56 -19.31 -11.54
C MET A 1 -12.61 -18.22 -11.28
N GLN A 2 -13.81 -18.25 -11.86
CA GLN A 2 -14.84 -17.22 -11.64
C GLN A 2 -15.38 -17.15 -10.19
N TYR A 3 -15.57 -18.29 -9.52
CA TYR A 3 -16.12 -18.35 -8.15
C TYR A 3 -15.21 -17.67 -7.11
N THR A 4 -13.91 -17.96 -7.14
CA THR A 4 -12.90 -17.35 -6.26
C THR A 4 -12.81 -15.83 -6.43
N ASN A 5 -12.96 -15.34 -7.67
CA ASN A 5 -12.97 -13.90 -7.95
C ASN A 5 -14.24 -13.22 -7.43
N LYS A 6 -15.41 -13.88 -7.53
CA LYS A 6 -16.66 -13.35 -6.99
C LYS A 6 -16.59 -13.19 -5.47
N LEU A 7 -16.14 -14.22 -4.76
CA LEU A 7 -15.99 -14.16 -3.30
C LEU A 7 -14.98 -13.11 -2.85
N LYS A 8 -13.86 -12.95 -3.58
CA LYS A 8 -12.88 -11.91 -3.29
C LYS A 8 -13.45 -10.50 -3.46
N MET A 9 -14.33 -10.29 -4.44
CA MET A 9 -15.05 -9.02 -4.60
C MET A 9 -16.04 -8.78 -3.46
N GLU A 10 -16.75 -9.81 -2.98
CA GLU A 10 -17.67 -9.68 -1.85
C GLU A 10 -16.94 -9.30 -0.56
N LEU A 11 -15.80 -9.94 -0.29
CA LEU A 11 -14.94 -9.61 0.84
C LEU A 11 -14.48 -8.14 0.81
N TRP A 12 -14.04 -7.64 -0.34
CA TRP A 12 -13.62 -6.23 -0.47
C TRP A 12 -14.76 -5.26 -0.26
N LYS A 13 -15.96 -5.56 -0.78
CA LYS A 13 -17.16 -4.77 -0.51
C LYS A 13 -17.50 -4.70 0.98
N CYS A 14 -17.28 -5.79 1.73
CA CYS A 14 -17.46 -5.79 3.19
C CYS A 14 -16.47 -4.84 3.88
N ILE A 15 -15.21 -4.82 3.43
CA ILE A 15 -14.17 -3.92 3.95
C ILE A 15 -14.50 -2.46 3.62
N GLU A 16 -14.91 -2.15 2.38
CA GLU A 16 -15.32 -0.80 1.95
C GLU A 16 -16.53 -0.28 2.72
N LYS A 17 -17.44 -1.18 3.14
CA LYS A 17 -18.57 -0.87 4.00
C LYS A 17 -18.23 -0.79 5.50
N ASN A 18 -16.97 -1.01 5.87
CA ASN A 18 -16.50 -1.02 7.24
C ASN A 18 -17.20 -2.03 8.16
N LEU A 19 -17.57 -3.20 7.63
CA LEU A 19 -18.25 -4.25 8.40
C LEU A 19 -17.30 -4.94 9.38
N SER A 20 -17.70 -5.09 10.64
CA SER A 20 -16.90 -5.85 11.61
C SER A 20 -16.92 -7.35 11.29
N TRP A 21 -16.00 -8.13 11.87
CA TRP A 21 -15.97 -9.59 11.72
C TRP A 21 -17.32 -10.25 12.02
N PHE A 22 -18.03 -9.76 13.04
CA PHE A 22 -19.29 -10.33 13.49
C PHE A 22 -20.46 -10.00 12.54
N ASP A 23 -20.33 -8.95 11.72
CA ASP A 23 -21.33 -8.53 10.74
C ASP A 23 -21.14 -9.21 9.38
N LEU A 24 -20.09 -10.03 9.22
CA LEU A 24 -19.81 -10.75 7.99
C LEU A 24 -20.76 -11.93 7.79
N SER A 25 -21.15 -12.15 6.53
CA SER A 25 -21.95 -13.31 6.18
C SER A 25 -21.18 -14.61 6.43
N PRO A 26 -21.86 -15.73 6.73
CA PRO A 26 -21.22 -17.02 6.98
C PRO A 26 -20.34 -17.47 5.81
N GLU A 27 -20.71 -17.15 4.56
CA GLU A 27 -19.96 -17.52 3.36
C GLU A 27 -18.59 -16.82 3.32
N VAL A 28 -18.56 -15.52 3.65
CA VAL A 28 -17.32 -14.72 3.68
C VAL A 28 -16.43 -15.18 4.83
N ARG A 29 -17.00 -15.50 6.00
CA ARG A 29 -16.22 -16.05 7.13
C ARG A 29 -15.63 -17.42 6.81
N MET A 30 -16.40 -18.29 6.17
CA MET A 30 -15.91 -19.62 5.75
C MET A 30 -14.75 -19.52 4.76
N GLN A 31 -14.73 -18.53 3.86
CA GLN A 31 -13.59 -18.25 2.97
C GLN A 31 -12.30 -17.92 3.75
N LEU A 32 -12.45 -17.31 4.92
CA LEU A 32 -11.35 -16.95 5.81
C LEU A 32 -11.10 -18.05 6.86
N ASN A 33 -11.58 -19.28 6.62
CA ASN A 33 -11.52 -20.41 7.55
C ASN A 33 -12.05 -20.06 8.96
N ASP A 34 -13.05 -19.19 9.02
CA ASP A 34 -13.64 -18.66 10.26
C ASP A 34 -12.61 -18.06 11.23
N ASP A 35 -11.50 -17.53 10.70
CA ASP A 35 -10.44 -16.89 11.48
C ASP A 35 -10.50 -15.35 11.37
N PRO A 36 -10.84 -14.65 12.47
CA PRO A 36 -10.84 -13.18 12.50
C PRO A 36 -9.49 -12.56 12.13
N LYS A 37 -8.37 -13.23 12.43
CA LYS A 37 -7.04 -12.69 12.12
C LYS A 37 -6.79 -12.62 10.62
N LYS A 38 -7.32 -13.59 9.86
CA LYS A 38 -7.25 -13.54 8.40
C LYS A 38 -8.06 -12.39 7.85
N TYR A 39 -9.16 -12.01 8.49
CA TYR A 39 -9.89 -10.81 8.10
C TYR A 39 -9.08 -9.55 8.34
N ASP A 40 -8.43 -9.43 9.49
CA ASP A 40 -7.52 -8.32 9.80
C ASP A 40 -6.40 -8.19 8.77
N GLU A 41 -5.81 -9.31 8.32
CA GLU A 41 -4.83 -9.34 7.24
C GLU A 41 -5.40 -8.85 5.90
N GLN A 42 -6.64 -9.22 5.57
CA GLN A 42 -7.30 -8.75 4.34
C GLN A 42 -7.66 -7.26 4.41
N ILE A 43 -8.10 -6.77 5.58
CA ILE A 43 -8.30 -5.35 5.83
C ILE A 43 -7.00 -4.59 5.61
N LEU A 44 -5.88 -5.06 6.18
CA LEU A 44 -4.56 -4.44 6.02
C LEU A 44 -4.14 -4.40 4.55
N LEU A 45 -4.21 -5.54 3.87
CA LEU A 45 -3.81 -5.66 2.47
C LEU A 45 -4.65 -4.75 1.56
N HIS A 46 -5.97 -4.76 1.74
CA HIS A 46 -6.88 -3.89 0.97
C HIS A 46 -6.62 -2.42 1.28
N SER A 47 -6.41 -2.07 2.55
CA SER A 47 -6.13 -0.69 2.97
C SER A 47 -4.82 -0.15 2.40
N PHE A 48 -3.76 -0.95 2.34
CA PHE A 48 -2.49 -0.51 1.79
C PHE A 48 -2.51 -0.40 0.27
N ARG A 49 -3.09 -1.38 -0.43
CA ARG A 49 -3.18 -1.36 -1.90
C ARG A 49 -3.98 -0.17 -2.42
N ASN A 50 -5.05 0.17 -1.73
CA ASN A 50 -5.91 1.30 -2.09
C ASN A 50 -5.53 2.60 -1.36
N GLN A 51 -4.44 2.59 -0.58
CA GLN A 51 -3.93 3.74 0.17
C GLN A 51 -5.03 4.46 0.96
N LEU A 52 -5.81 3.70 1.73
CA LEU A 52 -6.97 4.23 2.46
C LEU A 52 -6.55 5.22 3.55
N ARG A 53 -7.45 6.15 3.87
CA ARG A 53 -7.29 7.04 5.02
C ARG A 53 -7.55 6.26 6.31
N TYR A 54 -6.82 6.56 7.39
CA TYR A 54 -7.05 5.92 8.69
C TYR A 54 -8.44 6.25 9.23
N SER A 55 -8.76 7.55 9.30
CA SER A 55 -10.06 8.04 9.74
C SER A 55 -11.18 7.59 8.80
N GLY A 56 -12.28 7.09 9.38
CA GLY A 56 -13.46 6.65 8.65
C GLY A 56 -13.39 5.23 8.05
N ASN A 57 -12.25 4.54 8.16
CA ASN A 57 -12.10 3.16 7.67
C ASN A 57 -11.92 2.16 8.82
N ILE A 58 -12.31 0.91 8.57
CA ILE A 58 -12.25 -0.20 9.52
C ILE A 58 -10.83 -0.54 9.97
N ILE A 59 -9.81 -0.07 9.25
CA ILE A 59 -8.41 -0.25 9.62
C ILE A 59 -8.06 0.19 11.04
N GLN A 60 -8.86 1.09 11.64
CA GLN A 60 -8.74 1.50 13.05
C GLN A 60 -9.02 0.36 14.04
N SER A 61 -9.82 -0.64 13.65
CA SER A 61 -10.05 -1.83 14.46
C SER A 61 -8.77 -2.68 14.56
N VAL A 62 -8.00 -2.74 13.47
CA VAL A 62 -6.80 -3.57 13.34
C VAL A 62 -5.55 -2.87 13.87
N ILE A 63 -5.29 -1.63 13.45
CA ILE A 63 -4.15 -0.82 13.92
C ILE A 63 -4.68 0.31 14.78
N LYS A 64 -4.42 0.26 16.09
CA LYS A 64 -4.95 1.27 17.03
C LYS A 64 -4.27 2.64 16.94
N ARG A 65 -3.03 2.70 16.44
CA ARG A 65 -2.23 3.93 16.39
C ARG A 65 -2.17 4.44 14.95
N GLU A 66 -2.80 5.59 14.69
CA GLU A 66 -2.84 6.23 13.36
C GLU A 66 -1.43 6.41 12.77
N LYS A 67 -0.47 6.92 13.56
CA LYS A 67 0.91 7.09 13.12
C LYS A 67 1.53 5.77 12.61
N LYS A 68 1.35 4.69 13.38
CA LYS A 68 1.85 3.34 13.03
C LYS A 68 1.21 2.79 11.76
N TYR A 69 -0.05 3.13 11.51
CA TYR A 69 -0.71 2.76 10.25
C TYR A 69 -0.05 3.45 9.06
N TYR A 70 0.14 4.77 9.13
CA TYR A 70 0.76 5.50 8.03
C TYR A 70 2.23 5.12 7.81
N GLU A 71 2.99 4.79 8.87
CA GLU A 71 4.34 4.21 8.74
C GLU A 71 4.29 2.94 7.90
N LYS A 72 3.41 1.99 8.27
CA LYS A 72 3.24 0.73 7.53
C LYS A 72 2.74 0.94 6.10
N LEU A 73 1.84 1.90 5.87
CA LEU A 73 1.31 2.21 4.54
C LEU A 73 2.42 2.74 3.62
N VAL A 74 3.27 3.64 4.14
CA VAL A 74 4.41 4.18 3.41
C VAL A 74 5.43 3.09 3.11
N ASP A 75 5.76 2.24 4.10
CA ASP A 75 6.68 1.12 3.88
C ASP A 75 6.14 0.12 2.87
N TYR A 76 4.85 -0.24 2.95
CA TYR A 76 4.21 -1.12 1.98
C TYR A 76 4.27 -0.52 0.57
N GLY A 77 3.92 0.76 0.42
CA GLY A 77 3.96 1.45 -0.86
C GLY A 77 5.35 1.42 -1.49
N ARG A 78 6.39 1.69 -0.69
CA ARG A 78 7.80 1.67 -1.14
C ARG A 78 8.23 0.28 -1.60
N GLN A 79 7.93 -0.76 -0.80
CA GLN A 79 8.28 -2.15 -1.13
C GLN A 79 7.57 -2.67 -2.39
N HIS A 80 6.42 -2.11 -2.74
CA HIS A 80 5.62 -2.47 -3.90
C HIS A 80 5.67 -1.42 -5.02
N TYR A 81 6.60 -0.47 -4.94
CA TYR A 81 6.85 0.57 -5.96
C TYR A 81 5.62 1.44 -6.29
N LEU A 82 4.70 1.58 -5.33
CA LEU A 82 3.48 2.37 -5.51
C LEU A 82 3.77 3.86 -5.54
N LEU A 83 2.94 4.59 -6.28
CA LEU A 83 2.93 6.04 -6.29
C LEU A 83 2.82 6.59 -4.85
N TYR A 84 3.52 7.69 -4.56
CA TYR A 84 3.37 8.38 -3.29
C TYR A 84 1.89 8.76 -3.07
N PRO A 85 1.31 8.47 -1.89
CA PRO A 85 -0.10 8.74 -1.61
C PRO A 85 -0.35 10.25 -1.38
N TYR A 86 -0.45 11.02 -2.47
CA TYR A 86 -0.62 12.47 -2.43
C TYR A 86 -1.86 12.94 -1.66
N HIS A 87 -2.95 12.18 -1.72
CA HIS A 87 -4.19 12.45 -0.96
C HIS A 87 -4.04 12.24 0.55
N LEU A 88 -2.95 11.62 1.01
CA LEU A 88 -2.62 11.41 2.43
C LEU A 88 -1.42 12.27 2.89
N GLN A 89 -0.95 13.20 2.05
CA GLN A 89 0.22 14.03 2.35
C GLN A 89 0.06 14.83 3.65
N ASP A 90 -1.17 15.25 3.98
CA ASP A 90 -1.49 15.98 5.21
C ASP A 90 -1.11 15.19 6.46
N LYS A 91 -1.22 13.86 6.40
CA LYS A 91 -0.87 12.94 7.48
C LYS A 91 0.59 12.51 7.43
N ILE A 92 1.10 12.24 6.24
CA ILE A 92 2.45 11.69 6.06
C ILE A 92 3.52 12.76 6.27
N VAL A 93 3.38 13.93 5.67
CA VAL A 93 4.37 15.00 5.83
C VAL A 93 4.34 15.54 7.26
N ARG A 94 3.15 15.85 7.81
CA ARG A 94 3.05 16.42 9.16
C ARG A 94 3.32 15.39 10.26
N GLY A 95 2.86 14.15 10.09
CA GLY A 95 2.95 13.11 11.12
C GLY A 95 4.23 12.29 11.09
N LEU A 96 4.81 12.06 9.90
CA LEU A 96 5.98 11.21 9.70
C LEU A 96 7.22 11.96 9.18
N GLN A 97 7.06 13.22 8.74
CA GLN A 97 8.13 14.00 8.11
C GLN A 97 8.70 13.35 6.85
N ILE A 98 7.86 12.58 6.13
CA ILE A 98 8.24 11.93 4.88
C ILE A 98 7.66 12.74 3.73
N THR A 99 8.51 13.48 3.03
CA THR A 99 8.14 14.17 1.79
C THR A 99 8.13 13.18 0.61
N GLN A 100 7.45 13.56 -0.47
CA GLN A 100 7.53 12.88 -1.78
C GLN A 100 8.99 12.59 -2.20
N PHE A 101 9.89 13.58 -2.09
CA PHE A 101 11.31 13.42 -2.43
C PHE A 101 11.98 12.34 -1.60
N VAL A 102 11.78 12.36 -0.27
CA VAL A 102 12.36 11.35 0.64
C VAL A 102 11.81 9.96 0.33
N TYR A 103 10.52 9.85 0.01
CA TYR A 103 9.88 8.59 -0.34
C TYR A 103 10.49 7.97 -1.61
N TYR A 104 10.51 8.70 -2.71
CA TYR A 104 11.03 8.17 -3.98
C TYR A 104 12.54 7.96 -3.94
N ARG A 105 13.30 8.83 -3.26
CA ARG A 105 14.74 8.62 -3.06
C ARG A 105 15.01 7.29 -2.37
N ARG A 106 14.29 6.99 -1.29
CA ARG A 106 14.43 5.71 -0.57
C ARG A 106 14.04 4.53 -1.46
N MET A 107 12.91 4.63 -2.17
CA MET A 107 12.46 3.60 -3.10
C MET A 107 13.52 3.26 -4.17
N ILE A 108 14.14 4.27 -4.79
CA ILE A 108 15.19 4.05 -5.79
C ILE A 108 16.43 3.42 -5.15
N ILE A 109 16.85 3.89 -3.97
CA ILE A 109 17.95 3.25 -3.24
C ILE A 109 17.66 1.77 -3.00
N ASP A 110 16.46 1.42 -2.52
CA ASP A 110 16.10 0.02 -2.29
C ASP A 110 16.10 -0.80 -3.58
N LEU A 111 15.62 -0.22 -4.68
CA LEU A 111 15.56 -0.88 -5.97
C LEU A 111 16.97 -1.22 -6.48
N ILE A 112 17.91 -0.26 -6.37
CA ILE A 112 19.33 -0.46 -6.72
C ILE A 112 19.96 -1.49 -5.78
N SER A 113 19.82 -1.32 -4.47
CA SER A 113 20.42 -2.22 -3.47
C SER A 113 19.88 -3.66 -3.52
N THR A 114 18.73 -3.88 -4.17
CA THR A 114 18.16 -5.22 -4.38
C THR A 114 18.29 -5.71 -5.82
N GLU A 115 19.05 -5.01 -6.67
CA GLU A 115 19.32 -5.35 -8.07
C GLU A 115 18.06 -5.60 -8.89
N LYS A 116 16.99 -4.87 -8.59
CA LYS A 116 15.70 -5.05 -9.25
C LYS A 116 15.59 -4.18 -10.50
N SER A 117 14.79 -4.63 -11.45
CA SER A 117 14.52 -3.85 -12.66
C SER A 117 13.71 -2.59 -12.34
N TYR A 118 14.08 -1.47 -12.95
CA TYR A 118 13.29 -0.24 -12.95
C TYR A 118 11.87 -0.43 -13.47
N ASP A 119 11.66 -1.40 -14.36
CA ASP A 119 10.36 -1.70 -14.97
C ASP A 119 9.34 -2.31 -13.98
N LEU A 120 9.75 -2.64 -12.75
CA LEU A 120 8.81 -3.02 -11.68
C LEU A 120 7.95 -1.84 -11.21
N SER A 121 8.40 -0.60 -11.45
CA SER A 121 7.68 0.59 -11.04
C SER A 121 6.59 0.97 -12.06
N PRO A 122 5.35 1.27 -11.63
CA PRO A 122 4.30 1.78 -12.51
C PRO A 122 4.68 3.10 -13.21
N ASN A 123 4.11 3.36 -14.38
CA ASN A 123 4.43 4.55 -15.19
C ASN A 123 4.34 5.87 -14.43
N PHE A 124 3.30 6.06 -13.60
CA PHE A 124 3.17 7.29 -12.81
C PHE A 124 4.24 7.42 -11.71
N THR A 125 4.64 6.30 -11.11
CA THR A 125 5.78 6.27 -10.17
C THR A 125 7.07 6.68 -10.89
N CYS A 126 7.32 6.11 -12.08
CA CYS A 126 8.49 6.45 -12.89
C CYS A 126 8.51 7.93 -13.31
N ALA A 127 7.36 8.49 -13.70
CA ALA A 127 7.24 9.89 -14.04
C ALA A 127 7.57 10.81 -12.86
N ASP A 128 7.16 10.44 -11.65
CA ASP A 128 7.51 11.18 -10.44
C ASP A 128 8.98 11.05 -10.05
N CYS A 129 9.57 9.86 -10.18
CA CYS A 129 11.01 9.67 -9.99
C CYS A 129 11.81 10.58 -10.91
N LEU A 130 11.42 10.69 -12.18
CA LEU A 130 12.04 11.62 -13.13
C LEU A 130 11.83 13.07 -12.70
N ARG A 131 10.59 13.47 -12.38
CA ARG A 131 10.23 14.84 -12.02
C ARG A 131 10.93 15.33 -10.75
N LEU A 132 11.07 14.47 -9.75
CA LEU A 132 11.53 14.84 -8.41
C LEU A 132 13.01 14.57 -8.18
N LEU A 133 13.55 13.49 -8.77
CA LEU A 133 14.94 13.08 -8.57
C LEU A 133 15.81 13.33 -9.80
N GLY A 134 15.21 13.59 -10.97
CA GLY A 134 15.94 13.63 -12.24
C GLY A 134 16.38 12.25 -12.74
N ILE A 135 15.89 11.17 -12.12
CA ILE A 135 16.30 9.79 -12.45
C ILE A 135 15.31 9.20 -13.45
N SER A 136 15.77 9.03 -14.69
CA SER A 136 15.10 8.23 -15.71
C SER A 136 15.58 6.77 -15.66
N LYS A 137 14.98 5.90 -16.49
CA LYS A 137 15.42 4.50 -16.63
C LYS A 137 16.91 4.39 -16.98
N ASN A 138 17.42 5.23 -17.86
CA ASN A 138 18.84 5.19 -18.26
C ASN A 138 19.73 5.58 -17.09
N GLN A 139 19.40 6.67 -16.40
CA GLN A 139 20.15 7.11 -15.22
C GLN A 139 20.13 6.05 -14.12
N TYR A 140 19.01 5.36 -13.94
CA TYR A 140 18.93 4.23 -13.02
C TYR A 140 19.89 3.09 -13.40
N ILE A 141 19.90 2.68 -14.68
CA ILE A 141 20.77 1.60 -15.17
C ILE A 141 22.24 1.98 -14.96
N ASP A 142 22.61 3.21 -15.28
CA ASP A 142 23.98 3.72 -15.08
C ASP A 142 24.38 3.65 -13.60
N LEU A 143 23.50 4.08 -12.70
CA LEU A 143 23.71 4.01 -11.25
C LEU A 143 23.78 2.58 -10.70
N ALA A 144 23.00 1.65 -11.26
CA ALA A 144 22.97 0.26 -10.81
C ALA A 144 24.18 -0.55 -11.28
N ASN A 145 24.84 -0.12 -12.36
CA ASN A 145 26.04 -0.77 -12.91
C ASN A 145 27.35 -0.15 -12.40
N THR A 146 27.28 0.84 -11.49
CA THR A 146 28.45 1.47 -10.85
C THR A 146 28.81 0.71 -9.57
#